data_AF-A0A7W0Y4K0-F1
#
_entry.id   AF-A0A7W0Y4K0-F1
#
_cell.length_a   1.000
_cell.length_b   1.000
_cell.length_c   1.000
_cell.angle_alpha   90.00
_cell.angle_beta   90.00
_cell.angle_gamma   90.00
#
_symmetry.space_group_name_H-M   'P 1'
#
loop_
_entity.id
_entity.type
_entity.pdbx_description
1 polymer ?
#
loop_
_entity_poly.entity_id
_entity_poly.type
_entity_poly.pdbx_seq_one_letter_code
_entity_poly.pdbx_strand_id
1 'polypeptide(L)'
;HVEMVRAEHLERLLGSATDDVNRRARFARVRVQTNVLPVDEVRPRIALSHADRSRAGTPITWSALAAATHERLPPQVTRSTYMHLGTIAKAVGAFFTLGMSLPFTTFTTRQVLVDAPDEAYLALAPLAHALHTAMQRSQPCSIIPAREGGGVGAACEWFVMLDPDPRAVQLDVTLTYVAQRNHQRYAPPKSCVLEATASIELGRVDELDARTAQLFGLRTRTLGQLAIPR
;
A
#
# COMPACT_ATOMS: atom_id res chain seq x y z
N HIS A 1 -8.26 -9.99 2.23
CA HIS A 1 -8.38 -10.67 0.93
C HIS A 1 -7.08 -10.45 0.18
N VAL A 2 -6.53 -11.51 -0.39
CA VAL A 2 -5.28 -11.44 -1.16
C VAL A 2 -5.56 -12.08 -2.51
N GLU A 3 -5.15 -11.41 -3.57
CA GLU A 3 -5.33 -11.87 -4.94
C GLU A 3 -4.04 -11.62 -5.71
N MET A 4 -3.57 -12.64 -6.41
CA MET A 4 -2.44 -12.52 -7.33
C MET A 4 -2.89 -11.85 -8.63
N VAL A 5 -2.08 -10.92 -9.14
CA VAL A 5 -2.34 -10.27 -10.42
C VAL A 5 -2.00 -11.26 -11.53
N ARG A 6 -3.05 -11.73 -12.22
CA ARG A 6 -2.92 -12.70 -13.32
C ARG A 6 -2.16 -12.14 -14.51
N ALA A 7 -1.49 -13.04 -15.24
CA ALA A 7 -0.78 -12.70 -16.48
C ALA A 7 -1.67 -11.99 -17.50
N GLU A 8 -2.92 -12.43 -17.69
CA GLU A 8 -3.90 -11.80 -18.60
C GLU A 8 -4.16 -10.31 -18.27
N HIS A 9 -4.15 -9.96 -16.98
CA HIS A 9 -4.31 -8.57 -16.56
C HIS A 9 -3.07 -7.73 -16.87
N LEU A 10 -1.88 -8.32 -16.70
CA LEU A 10 -0.61 -7.67 -17.03
C LEU A 10 -0.43 -7.56 -18.55
N GLU A 11 -0.84 -8.54 -19.35
CA GLU A 11 -0.77 -8.52 -20.81
C GLU A 11 -1.52 -7.34 -21.42
N ARG A 12 -2.69 -6.98 -20.87
CA ARG A 12 -3.41 -5.77 -21.28
C ARG A 12 -2.65 -4.47 -20.99
N LEU A 13 -1.69 -4.47 -20.07
CA LEU A 13 -0.91 -3.30 -19.67
C LEU A 13 0.47 -3.26 -20.31
N LEU A 14 1.13 -4.42 -20.44
CA LEU A 14 2.54 -4.57 -20.80
C LEU A 14 2.75 -5.22 -22.18
N GLY A 15 1.70 -5.80 -22.78
CA GLY A 15 1.78 -6.53 -24.04
C GLY A 15 2.82 -7.65 -23.98
N SER A 16 3.72 -7.68 -24.98
CA SER A 16 4.76 -8.70 -25.11
C SER A 16 5.77 -8.73 -23.96
N ALA A 17 5.85 -7.68 -23.14
CA ALA A 17 6.75 -7.63 -21.99
C ALA A 17 6.22 -8.40 -20.76
N THR A 18 4.97 -8.88 -20.78
CA THR A 18 4.33 -9.53 -19.62
C THR A 18 5.08 -10.75 -19.13
N ASP A 19 5.48 -11.66 -20.01
CA ASP A 19 6.14 -12.90 -19.60
C ASP A 19 7.48 -12.61 -18.92
N ASP A 20 8.24 -11.68 -19.49
CA ASP A 20 9.51 -11.22 -18.97
C ASP A 20 9.37 -10.60 -17.58
N VAL A 21 8.40 -9.71 -17.40
CA VAL A 21 8.10 -9.09 -16.10
C VAL A 21 7.63 -10.15 -15.10
N ASN A 22 6.73 -11.04 -15.51
CA ASN A 22 6.23 -12.11 -14.66
C ASN A 22 7.35 -13.04 -14.16
N ARG A 23 8.35 -13.34 -15.00
CA ARG A 23 9.50 -14.16 -14.57
C ARG A 23 10.33 -13.50 -13.48
N ARG A 24 10.35 -12.16 -13.42
CA ARG A 24 11.15 -11.38 -12.47
C ARG A 24 10.37 -10.99 -11.22
N ALA A 25 9.06 -10.80 -11.34
CA ALA A 25 8.22 -10.30 -10.27
C ALA A 25 6.81 -10.86 -10.39
N ARG A 26 6.23 -11.21 -9.25
CA ARG A 26 4.79 -11.44 -9.12
C ARG A 26 4.18 -10.26 -8.38
N PHE A 27 2.94 -9.92 -8.71
CA PHE A 27 2.23 -8.86 -8.02
C PHE A 27 1.05 -9.45 -7.27
N ALA A 28 0.84 -9.02 -6.03
CA ALA A 28 -0.34 -9.36 -5.26
C ALA A 28 -1.06 -8.09 -4.84
N ARG A 29 -2.38 -8.13 -4.91
CA ARG A 29 -3.28 -7.15 -4.35
C ARG A 29 -3.73 -7.61 -2.98
N VAL A 30 -3.48 -6.79 -1.96
CA VAL A 30 -3.93 -7.03 -0.58
C VAL A 30 -5.02 -6.02 -0.25
N ARG A 31 -6.18 -6.54 0.14
CA ARG A 31 -7.35 -5.77 0.56
C ARG A 31 -7.72 -6.09 1.98
N VAL A 32 -7.85 -5.06 2.80
CA VAL A 32 -8.34 -5.15 4.17
C VAL A 32 -9.57 -4.28 4.29
N GLN A 33 -10.59 -4.80 4.99
CA GLN A 33 -11.81 -4.06 5.27
C GLN A 33 -12.20 -4.26 6.73
N THR A 34 -12.72 -3.19 7.33
CA THR A 34 -13.35 -3.22 8.65
C THR A 34 -14.86 -3.02 8.48
N ASN A 35 -15.66 -3.81 9.18
CA ASN A 35 -17.12 -3.77 9.14
C ASN A 35 -17.75 -3.59 10.54
N VAL A 36 -16.92 -3.41 11.58
CA VAL A 36 -17.37 -3.34 12.97
C VAL A 36 -16.68 -2.16 13.66
N LEU A 37 -17.51 -1.36 14.35
CA LEU A 37 -17.21 -0.14 15.12
C LEU A 37 -16.97 1.14 14.31
N PRO A 38 -17.46 2.30 14.78
CA PRO A 38 -17.05 3.59 14.23
C PRO A 38 -15.54 3.75 14.45
N VAL A 39 -14.79 3.68 13.36
CA VAL A 39 -13.35 3.94 13.33
C VAL A 39 -13.13 5.21 12.53
N ASP A 40 -12.34 6.12 13.07
CA ASP A 40 -11.94 7.35 12.38
C ASP A 40 -10.77 7.07 11.43
N GLU A 41 -9.95 6.08 11.78
CA GLU A 41 -8.78 5.71 10.99
C GLU A 41 -8.46 4.22 11.15
N VAL A 42 -8.04 3.59 10.05
CA VAL A 42 -7.43 2.26 10.06
C VAL A 42 -6.01 2.41 9.53
N ARG A 43 -5.04 1.94 10.32
CA ARG A 43 -3.61 1.95 9.99
C ARG A 43 -3.13 0.51 9.80
N PRO A 44 -3.19 0.01 8.58
CA PRO A 44 -2.72 -1.30 8.22
C PRO A 44 -1.20 -1.29 8.03
N ARG A 45 -0.54 -2.31 8.54
CA ARG A 45 0.88 -2.59 8.31
C ARG A 45 0.97 -4.02 7.81
N ILE A 46 1.43 -4.17 6.58
CA ILE A 46 1.52 -5.44 5.89
C ILE A 46 2.98 -5.71 5.59
N ALA A 47 3.43 -6.93 5.86
CA ALA A 47 4.73 -7.42 5.44
C ALA A 47 4.56 -8.80 4.82
N LEU A 48 5.32 -9.04 3.74
CA LEU A 48 5.52 -10.38 3.20
C LEU A 48 6.90 -10.85 3.63
N SER A 49 6.95 -12.00 4.27
CA SER A 49 8.15 -12.56 4.87
C SER A 49 8.32 -14.03 4.49
N HIS A 50 9.55 -14.51 4.51
CA HIS A 50 9.83 -15.94 4.49
C HIS A 50 9.85 -16.49 5.93
N ALA A 51 9.93 -17.81 6.07
CA ALA A 51 9.95 -18.46 7.40
C ALA A 51 11.10 -17.98 8.31
N ASP A 52 12.22 -17.54 7.74
CA ASP A 52 13.37 -16.95 8.44
C ASP A 52 13.20 -15.45 8.76
N ARG A 53 12.02 -14.88 8.49
CA ARG A 53 11.68 -13.45 8.59
C ARG A 53 12.45 -12.54 7.62
N SER A 54 13.16 -13.10 6.64
CA SER A 54 13.65 -12.30 5.52
C SER A 54 12.47 -11.78 4.69
N ARG A 55 12.64 -10.61 4.05
CA ARG A 55 11.58 -9.99 3.26
C ARG A 55 11.31 -10.84 2.00
N ALA A 56 10.04 -11.14 1.73
CA ALA A 56 9.58 -11.89 0.55
C ALA A 56 8.87 -11.01 -0.50
N GLY A 57 8.69 -9.72 -0.18
CA GLY A 57 8.12 -8.76 -1.11
C GLY A 57 8.25 -7.32 -0.64
N THR A 58 8.09 -6.40 -1.57
CA THR A 58 8.22 -4.96 -1.35
C THR A 58 6.93 -4.24 -1.75
N PRO A 59 6.56 -3.12 -1.07
CA PRO A 59 5.55 -2.21 -1.59
C PRO A 59 5.91 -1.76 -3.02
N ILE A 60 4.89 -1.46 -3.82
CA ILE A 60 5.09 -0.90 -5.15
C ILE A 60 5.71 0.50 -5.03
N THR A 61 6.95 0.61 -5.46
CA THR A 61 7.70 1.86 -5.61
C THR A 61 8.20 1.97 -7.05
N TRP A 62 8.54 3.19 -7.49
CA TRP A 62 9.17 3.40 -8.80
C TRP A 62 10.40 2.51 -9.00
N SER A 63 11.26 2.38 -7.97
CA SER A 63 12.46 1.55 -8.01
C SER A 63 12.14 0.06 -8.15
N ALA A 64 11.14 -0.45 -7.44
CA ALA A 64 10.71 -1.83 -7.54
C ALA A 64 10.16 -2.14 -8.94
N LEU A 65 9.32 -1.25 -9.47
CA LEU A 65 8.74 -1.40 -10.80
C LEU A 65 9.80 -1.34 -11.90
N ALA A 66 10.73 -0.38 -11.82
CA ALA A 66 11.84 -0.27 -12.78
C ALA A 66 12.74 -1.50 -12.77
N ALA A 67 13.01 -2.07 -11.59
CA ALA A 67 13.75 -3.33 -11.48
C ALA A 67 12.98 -4.49 -12.14
N ALA A 68 11.66 -4.56 -11.97
CA ALA A 68 10.83 -5.57 -12.60
C ALA A 68 10.72 -5.40 -14.13
N THR A 69 10.66 -4.16 -14.63
CA THR A 69 10.53 -3.85 -16.05
C THR A 69 11.86 -3.69 -16.78
N HIS A 70 12.99 -3.70 -16.06
CA HIS A 70 14.34 -3.43 -16.61
C HIS A 70 14.46 -2.03 -17.25
N GLU A 71 13.71 -1.06 -16.76
CA GLU A 71 13.73 0.32 -17.26
C GLU A 71 14.58 1.22 -16.38
N ARG A 72 15.02 2.35 -16.94
CA ARG A 72 15.75 3.37 -16.19
C ARG A 72 14.78 4.43 -15.69
N LEU A 73 14.91 4.80 -14.43
CA LEU A 73 14.10 5.89 -13.88
C LEU A 73 14.68 7.25 -14.26
N PRO A 74 13.83 8.28 -14.45
CA PRO A 74 14.30 9.65 -14.48
C PRO A 74 15.01 9.99 -13.16
N PRO A 75 16.04 10.87 -13.19
CA PRO A 75 16.65 11.37 -11.97
C PRO A 75 15.65 12.16 -11.14
N GLN A 76 15.77 12.08 -9.82
CA GLN A 76 14.99 12.92 -8.91
C GLN A 76 15.29 14.40 -9.17
N VAL A 77 14.28 15.24 -9.00
CA VAL A 77 14.39 16.68 -9.19
C VAL A 77 14.43 17.38 -7.85
N THR A 78 15.29 18.39 -7.72
CA THR A 78 15.32 19.23 -6.53
C THR A 78 14.21 20.26 -6.62
N ARG A 79 13.30 20.29 -5.66
CA ARG A 79 12.30 21.35 -5.53
C ARG A 79 12.47 22.11 -4.22
N SER A 80 12.29 23.42 -4.30
CA SER A 80 12.17 24.29 -3.13
C SER A 80 10.81 24.05 -2.48
N THR A 81 10.81 23.72 -1.20
CA THR A 81 9.60 23.64 -0.38
C THR A 81 9.67 24.60 0.79
N TYR A 82 8.51 25.17 1.12
CA TYR A 82 8.32 25.97 2.32
C TYR A 82 7.74 25.05 3.40
N MET A 83 8.61 24.34 4.13
CA MET A 83 8.18 23.47 5.22
C MET A 83 8.67 23.99 6.58
N HIS A 84 7.76 24.07 7.54
CA HIS A 84 8.11 24.34 8.94
C HIS A 84 8.94 23.18 9.53
N LEU A 85 9.98 23.52 10.30
CA LEU A 85 10.93 22.59 10.94
C LEU A 85 10.27 21.51 11.82
N GLY A 86 8.99 21.65 12.20
CA GLY A 86 8.27 20.70 13.06
C GLY A 86 7.70 19.46 12.37
N THR A 87 7.77 19.36 11.03
CA THR A 87 7.04 18.35 10.25
C THR A 87 7.92 17.37 9.46
N ILE A 88 9.21 17.29 9.81
CA ILE A 88 10.21 16.54 9.02
C ILE A 88 10.02 15.01 9.11
N ALA A 89 9.31 14.48 10.12
CA ALA A 89 9.19 13.03 10.33
C ALA A 89 8.03 12.33 9.60
N LYS A 90 7.20 13.03 8.82
CA LYS A 90 6.03 12.42 8.13
C LYS A 90 5.97 12.63 6.61
N ALA A 91 6.94 13.36 6.03
CA ALA A 91 6.88 13.81 4.64
C ALA A 91 7.60 12.87 3.66
N VAL A 92 7.39 11.55 3.76
CA VAL A 92 7.78 10.60 2.71
C VAL A 92 6.54 10.03 1.98
N GLY A 93 5.33 10.51 2.28
CA GLY A 93 4.10 9.96 1.69
C GLY A 93 2.96 10.96 1.47
N ALA A 94 3.24 12.25 1.35
CA ALA A 94 2.21 13.27 1.15
C ALA A 94 2.62 14.26 0.05
N PHE A 95 2.66 13.80 -1.19
CA PHE A 95 2.44 14.68 -2.32
C PHE A 95 0.93 14.80 -2.54
N PHE A 96 0.47 16.03 -2.81
CA PHE A 96 -0.92 16.48 -2.93
C PHE A 96 -1.63 16.85 -1.62
N THR A 97 -1.38 18.06 -1.13
CA THR A 97 -2.49 19.00 -0.79
C THR A 97 -1.96 20.42 -0.56
N LEU A 98 -2.38 21.31 -1.47
CA LEU A 98 -2.85 22.68 -1.22
C LEU A 98 -1.86 23.73 -0.70
N GLY A 99 -1.69 24.76 -1.53
CA GLY A 99 -1.29 26.09 -1.09
C GLY A 99 -2.26 26.62 -0.04
N MET A 100 -1.81 26.66 1.21
CA MET A 100 -2.46 27.43 2.25
C MET A 100 -1.58 28.63 2.58
N SER A 101 -2.04 29.80 2.16
CA SER A 101 -1.55 31.09 2.66
C SER A 101 -1.89 31.19 4.14
N LEU A 102 -0.90 30.97 5.01
CA LEU A 102 -0.99 31.30 6.43
C LEU A 102 0.08 32.36 6.76
N PRO A 103 -0.25 33.38 7.57
CA PRO A 103 0.66 34.48 7.89
C PRO A 103 1.63 34.03 8.98
N PHE A 104 2.74 33.40 8.60
CA PHE A 104 3.83 33.06 9.53
C PHE A 104 5.15 33.64 9.01
N THR A 105 5.82 34.45 9.81
CA THR A 105 6.93 35.34 9.41
C THR A 105 8.32 34.68 9.39
N THR A 106 8.42 33.34 9.35
CA THR A 106 9.71 32.64 9.29
C THR A 106 9.66 31.44 8.34
N PHE A 107 9.59 31.72 7.04
CA PHE A 107 9.81 30.72 6.00
C PHE A 107 11.30 30.56 5.73
N THR A 108 11.84 29.36 5.94
CA THR A 108 13.16 28.98 5.42
C THR A 108 12.96 28.05 4.25
N THR A 109 13.41 28.46 3.06
CA THR A 109 13.33 27.63 1.85
C THR A 109 14.29 26.46 2.00
N ARG A 110 13.77 25.24 2.03
CA ARG A 110 14.61 24.03 1.97
C ARG A 110 14.48 23.39 0.59
N GLN A 111 15.61 22.95 0.06
CA GLN A 111 15.65 22.11 -1.12
C GLN A 111 15.40 20.66 -0.68
N VAL A 112 14.43 20.01 -1.31
CA VAL A 112 14.14 18.59 -1.13
C VAL A 112 14.23 17.89 -2.48
N LEU A 113 14.76 16.67 -2.48
CA LEU A 113 14.70 15.79 -3.64
C LEU A 113 13.30 15.19 -3.70
N VAL A 114 12.68 15.28 -4.86
CA VAL A 114 11.33 14.78 -5.12
C VAL A 114 11.36 13.97 -6.40
N ASP A 115 10.41 13.06 -6.54
CA ASP A 115 10.29 12.25 -7.76
C ASP A 115 10.08 13.16 -8.97
N ALA A 116 10.57 12.70 -10.12
CA ALA A 116 10.39 13.39 -11.39
C ALA A 116 8.87 13.52 -11.71
N PRO A 117 8.48 14.46 -12.58
CA PRO A 117 7.08 14.52 -12.99
C PRO A 117 6.69 13.27 -13.80
N ASP A 118 5.41 12.88 -13.77
CA ASP A 118 4.90 11.64 -14.38
C ASP A 118 5.26 11.55 -15.88
N GLU A 119 5.31 12.66 -16.61
CA GLU A 119 5.68 12.68 -18.03
C GLU A 119 7.12 12.18 -18.26
N ALA A 120 8.03 12.44 -17.31
CA ALA A 120 9.41 11.95 -17.38
C ALA A 120 9.48 10.43 -17.15
N TYR A 121 8.63 9.89 -16.26
CA TYR A 121 8.50 8.45 -16.07
C TYR A 121 7.87 7.78 -17.28
N LEU A 122 6.83 8.37 -17.88
CA LEU A 122 6.21 7.85 -19.10
C LEU A 122 7.21 7.79 -20.26
N ALA A 123 8.12 8.77 -20.37
CA ALA A 123 9.11 8.81 -21.43
C ALA A 123 10.28 7.81 -21.25
N LEU A 124 10.77 7.63 -20.02
CA LEU A 124 11.98 6.82 -19.74
C LEU A 124 11.68 5.40 -19.22
N ALA A 125 10.52 5.20 -18.60
CA ALA A 125 10.08 3.95 -18.02
C ALA A 125 8.57 3.70 -18.27
N PRO A 126 8.13 3.60 -19.54
CA PRO A 126 6.71 3.48 -19.90
C PRO A 126 6.02 2.27 -19.28
N LEU A 127 6.70 1.12 -19.14
CA LEU A 127 6.10 -0.08 -18.55
C LEU A 127 5.93 0.08 -17.03
N ALA A 128 6.95 0.60 -16.35
CA ALA A 128 6.88 0.91 -14.92
C ALA A 128 5.80 1.95 -14.65
N HIS A 129 5.68 2.97 -15.52
CA HIS A 129 4.62 3.98 -15.45
C HIS A 129 3.23 3.37 -15.65
N ALA A 130 3.05 2.45 -16.61
CA ALA A 130 1.78 1.76 -16.81
C ALA A 130 1.38 0.93 -15.58
N LEU A 131 2.32 0.18 -15.00
CA LEU A 131 2.09 -0.59 -13.76
C LEU A 131 1.79 0.34 -12.58
N HIS A 132 2.59 1.39 -12.41
CA HIS A 132 2.38 2.38 -11.35
C HIS A 132 1.01 3.01 -11.47
N THR A 133 0.61 3.48 -12.64
CA THR A 133 -0.71 4.08 -12.89
C THR A 133 -1.85 3.09 -12.61
N ALA A 134 -1.69 1.82 -13.01
CA ALA A 134 -2.69 0.80 -12.75
C ALA A 134 -2.83 0.45 -11.26
N MET A 135 -1.71 0.43 -10.53
CA MET A 135 -1.64 0.01 -9.13
C MET A 135 -1.82 1.15 -8.13
N GLN A 136 -1.50 2.40 -8.47
CA GLN A 136 -1.62 3.57 -7.59
C GLN A 136 -3.07 4.06 -7.49
N ARG A 137 -3.94 3.71 -8.45
CA ARG A 137 -5.38 4.02 -8.39
C ARG A 137 -6.07 3.42 -7.16
N SER A 138 -5.47 2.44 -6.47
CA SER A 138 -5.91 2.01 -5.16
C SER A 138 -5.49 3.02 -4.09
N GLN A 139 -6.43 3.85 -3.63
CA GLN A 139 -6.21 4.71 -2.45
C GLN A 139 -5.87 3.84 -1.23
N PRO A 140 -4.91 4.26 -0.39
CA PRO A 140 -4.40 3.42 0.70
C PRO A 140 -5.51 3.05 1.69
N CYS A 141 -6.46 3.96 1.95
CA CYS A 141 -7.66 3.67 2.72
C CYS A 141 -8.80 4.62 2.31
N SER A 142 -10.01 4.10 2.22
CA SER A 142 -11.26 4.82 1.97
C SER A 142 -12.26 4.51 3.08
N ILE A 143 -13.00 5.52 3.54
CA ILE A 143 -14.07 5.33 4.53
C ILE A 143 -15.26 4.69 3.83
N ILE A 144 -15.79 3.62 4.40
CA ILE A 144 -17.04 3.01 3.96
C ILE A 144 -18.17 3.66 4.76
N PRO A 145 -19.03 4.47 4.11
CA PRO A 145 -20.14 5.09 4.81
C PRO A 145 -21.13 4.02 5.28
N ALA A 146 -21.70 4.26 6.46
CA ALA A 146 -22.83 3.50 6.97
C ALA A 146 -23.99 3.55 5.96
N ARG A 147 -24.42 2.40 5.42
CA ARG A 147 -25.81 2.30 4.92
C ARG A 147 -26.73 2.33 6.12
N GLU A 148 -27.90 2.99 6.02
CA GLU A 148 -28.85 3.22 7.12
C GLU A 148 -28.90 2.04 8.12
N GLY A 149 -28.35 2.24 9.33
CA GLY A 149 -28.30 1.23 10.41
C GLY A 149 -27.04 0.37 10.51
N GLY A 150 -26.07 0.48 9.60
CA GLY A 150 -24.78 -0.23 9.64
C GLY A 150 -23.62 0.61 10.20
N GLY A 151 -22.61 -0.03 10.79
CA GLY A 151 -21.42 0.67 11.29
C GLY A 151 -20.59 1.34 10.17
N VAL A 152 -19.86 2.40 10.53
CA VAL A 152 -18.83 3.05 9.67
C VAL A 152 -17.58 2.16 9.63
N GLY A 153 -17.02 1.92 8.45
CA GLY A 153 -15.80 1.11 8.30
C GLY A 153 -14.74 1.79 7.46
N ALA A 154 -13.64 1.10 7.20
CA ALA A 154 -12.66 1.51 6.19
C ALA A 154 -12.27 0.32 5.31
N ALA A 155 -12.06 0.57 4.02
CA ALA A 155 -11.45 -0.36 3.08
C ALA A 155 -10.13 0.20 2.59
N CYS A 156 -9.11 -0.64 2.65
CA CYS A 156 -7.75 -0.28 2.35
C CYS A 156 -7.17 -1.31 1.37
N GLU A 157 -6.53 -0.83 0.31
CA GLU A 157 -6.02 -1.66 -0.79
C GLU A 157 -4.61 -1.24 -1.15
N TRP A 158 -3.73 -2.24 -1.32
CA TRP A 158 -2.37 -2.03 -1.82
C TRP A 158 -1.98 -3.14 -2.76
N PHE A 159 -0.97 -2.82 -3.54
CA PHE A 159 -0.21 -3.79 -4.31
C PHE A 159 1.16 -4.00 -3.65
N VAL A 160 1.63 -5.23 -3.73
CA VAL A 160 2.97 -5.64 -3.32
C VAL A 160 3.59 -6.44 -4.44
N MET A 161 4.88 -6.22 -4.67
CA MET A 161 5.70 -7.01 -5.57
C MET A 161 6.38 -8.09 -4.75
N LEU A 162 6.20 -9.35 -5.14
CA LEU A 162 6.91 -10.48 -4.56
C LEU A 162 8.18 -10.76 -5.34
N ASP A 163 9.22 -11.08 -4.60
CA ASP A 163 10.48 -11.55 -5.17
C ASP A 163 10.26 -12.95 -5.79
N PRO A 164 10.98 -13.31 -6.86
CA PRO A 164 10.83 -14.61 -7.53
C PRO A 164 11.46 -15.77 -6.74
N ASP A 165 11.66 -15.61 -5.44
CA ASP A 165 12.27 -16.59 -4.55
C ASP A 165 11.32 -17.79 -4.36
N PRO A 166 11.78 -19.04 -4.58
CA PRO A 166 10.92 -20.22 -4.50
C PRO A 166 10.46 -20.56 -3.07
N ARG A 167 11.00 -19.91 -2.04
CA ARG A 167 10.64 -20.15 -0.64
C ARG A 167 9.18 -19.80 -0.36
N ALA A 168 8.63 -20.45 0.67
CA ALA A 168 7.28 -20.15 1.15
C ALA A 168 7.20 -18.70 1.63
N VAL A 169 6.07 -18.06 1.31
CA VAL A 169 5.73 -16.69 1.66
C VAL A 169 4.67 -16.70 2.76
N GLN A 170 4.90 -15.89 3.78
CA GLN A 170 3.98 -15.57 4.84
C GLN A 170 3.53 -14.11 4.70
N LEU A 171 2.25 -13.88 4.95
CA LEU A 171 1.65 -12.57 5.02
C LEU A 171 1.40 -12.20 6.48
N ASP A 172 2.17 -11.25 6.96
CA ASP A 172 2.00 -10.65 8.27
C ASP A 172 1.14 -9.38 8.12
N VAL A 173 -0.02 -9.39 8.77
CA VAL A 173 -0.96 -8.26 8.79
C VAL A 173 -1.11 -7.76 10.21
N THR A 174 -0.84 -6.47 10.41
CA THR A 174 -1.17 -5.74 11.63
C THR A 174 -2.17 -4.66 11.28
N LEU A 175 -3.34 -4.67 11.92
CA LEU A 175 -4.37 -3.65 11.77
C LEU A 175 -4.47 -2.87 13.06
N THR A 176 -4.12 -1.59 13.01
CA THR A 176 -4.34 -0.66 14.10
C THR A 176 -5.60 0.15 13.83
N TYR A 177 -6.62 -0.01 14.67
CA TYR A 177 -7.88 0.71 14.62
C TYR A 177 -7.79 1.90 15.55
N VAL A 178 -8.13 3.09 15.07
CA VAL A 178 -8.12 4.33 15.86
C VAL A 178 -9.53 4.92 15.85
N ALA A 179 -10.07 5.16 17.04
CA ALA A 179 -11.29 5.92 17.25
C ALA A 179 -11.00 7.13 18.14
N GLN A 180 -11.40 8.31 17.70
CA GLN A 180 -11.26 9.59 18.38
C GLN A 180 -12.64 10.06 18.85
N ARG A 181 -12.79 10.27 20.15
CA ARG A 181 -13.98 10.91 20.72
C ARG A 181 -13.64 12.36 21.05
N ASN A 182 -14.20 13.27 20.25
CA ASN A 182 -14.22 14.69 20.58
C ASN A 182 -15.41 14.97 21.49
N HIS A 183 -15.20 14.96 22.80
CA HIS A 183 -16.21 15.48 23.73
C HIS A 183 -16.28 17.01 23.59
N GLN A 184 -17.48 17.58 23.70
CA GLN A 184 -17.73 19.01 23.51
C GLN A 184 -16.79 19.90 24.34
N ARG A 185 -16.14 20.86 23.65
CA ARG A 185 -15.37 22.07 24.05
C ARG A 185 -14.40 22.06 25.25
N TYR A 186 -14.48 21.16 26.23
CA TYR A 186 -13.78 21.31 27.51
C TYR A 186 -13.00 20.06 27.98
N ALA A 187 -13.01 18.96 27.22
CA ALA A 187 -12.21 17.79 27.54
C ALA A 187 -11.17 17.50 26.44
N PRO A 188 -9.96 17.04 26.80
CA PRO A 188 -8.98 16.61 25.80
C PRO A 188 -9.56 15.46 24.96
N PRO A 189 -9.25 15.39 23.66
CA PRO A 189 -9.70 14.29 22.81
C PRO A 189 -9.20 12.96 23.37
N LYS A 190 -10.10 11.98 23.46
CA LYS A 190 -9.74 10.61 23.86
C LYS A 190 -9.59 9.76 22.62
N SER A 191 -8.43 9.10 22.47
CA SER A 191 -8.21 8.08 21.44
C SER A 191 -8.33 6.68 22.04
N CYS A 192 -9.09 5.82 21.39
CA CYS A 192 -9.04 4.38 21.60
C CYS A 192 -8.24 3.77 20.45
N VAL A 193 -7.21 3.00 20.79
CA VAL A 193 -6.37 2.31 19.81
C VAL A 193 -6.44 0.82 20.11
N LEU A 194 -6.87 0.04 19.12
CA LEU A 194 -6.87 -1.42 19.17
C LEU A 194 -5.94 -1.95 18.09
N GLU A 195 -5.15 -2.98 18.39
CA GLU A 195 -4.28 -3.62 17.42
C GLU A 195 -4.66 -5.09 17.28
N ALA A 196 -4.81 -5.55 16.04
CA ALA A 196 -5.00 -6.96 15.70
C ALA A 196 -3.87 -7.40 14.78
N THR A 197 -3.20 -8.50 15.12
CA THR A 197 -2.14 -9.08 14.30
C THR A 197 -2.52 -10.49 13.84
N ALA A 198 -2.14 -10.83 12.62
CA ALA A 198 -2.31 -12.16 12.05
C ALA A 198 -1.11 -12.48 11.15
N SER A 199 -0.72 -13.75 11.12
CA SER A 199 0.23 -14.28 10.15
C SER A 199 -0.45 -15.40 9.38
N ILE A 200 -0.37 -15.31 8.05
CA ILE A 200 -1.11 -16.18 7.12
C ILE A 200 -0.10 -16.80 6.17
N GLU A 201 -0.02 -18.12 6.14
CA GLU A 201 0.85 -18.82 5.20
C GLU A 201 0.23 -18.83 3.81
N LEU A 202 0.88 -18.17 2.86
CA LEU A 202 0.45 -18.09 1.47
C LEU A 202 1.02 -19.22 0.60
N GLY A 203 2.03 -19.95 1.08
CA GLY A 203 2.69 -21.03 0.34
C GLY A 203 3.84 -20.53 -0.53
N ARG A 204 4.34 -21.38 -1.43
CA ARG A 204 5.46 -21.06 -2.32
C ARG A 204 5.03 -20.18 -3.48
N VAL A 205 5.97 -19.40 -4.04
CA VAL A 205 5.69 -18.43 -5.12
C VAL A 205 5.02 -19.05 -6.35
N ASP A 206 5.37 -20.30 -6.69
CA ASP A 206 4.79 -21.08 -7.79
C ASP A 206 3.36 -21.58 -7.52
N GLU A 207 2.93 -21.60 -6.26
CA GLU A 207 1.62 -22.07 -5.82
C GLU A 207 0.68 -20.92 -5.41
N LEU A 208 1.18 -19.69 -5.35
CA LEU A 208 0.45 -18.53 -4.79
C LEU A 208 -0.92 -18.31 -5.44
N ASP A 209 -1.03 -18.46 -6.76
CA ASP A 209 -2.30 -18.30 -7.47
C ASP A 209 -3.36 -19.27 -6.95
N ALA A 210 -3.02 -20.56 -6.89
CA ALA A 210 -3.91 -21.61 -6.42
C ALA A 210 -4.22 -21.45 -4.92
N ARG A 211 -3.20 -21.13 -4.11
CA ARG A 211 -3.32 -21.05 -2.67
C ARG A 211 -4.11 -19.82 -2.22
N THR A 212 -3.89 -18.66 -2.82
CA THR A 212 -4.69 -17.46 -2.55
C THR A 212 -6.14 -17.64 -2.98
N ALA A 213 -6.39 -18.29 -4.13
CA ALA A 213 -7.74 -18.65 -4.57
C ALA A 213 -8.43 -19.61 -3.60
N GLN A 214 -7.72 -20.60 -3.05
CA GLN A 214 -8.26 -21.53 -2.05
C GLN A 214 -8.60 -20.83 -0.72
N LEU A 215 -7.69 -20.01 -0.20
CA LEU A 215 -7.84 -19.34 1.10
C LEU A 215 -8.89 -18.22 1.06
N PHE A 216 -8.79 -17.34 0.06
CA PHE A 216 -9.61 -16.12 -0.02
C PHE A 216 -10.80 -16.27 -0.98
N GLY A 217 -10.68 -17.08 -2.02
CA GLY A 217 -11.72 -17.22 -3.05
C GLY A 217 -12.08 -15.86 -3.66
N LEU A 218 -13.38 -15.61 -3.88
CA LEU A 218 -13.89 -14.33 -4.39
C LEU A 218 -14.28 -13.33 -3.28
N ARG A 219 -14.10 -13.68 -2.01
CA ARG A 219 -14.66 -12.92 -0.87
C ARG A 219 -13.58 -12.51 0.12
N THR A 220 -13.89 -11.48 0.91
CA THR A 220 -13.13 -11.15 2.12
C THR A 220 -13.36 -12.21 3.19
N ARG A 221 -12.31 -12.52 3.94
CA ARG A 221 -12.29 -13.48 5.06
C ARG A 221 -11.90 -12.72 6.33
N THR A 222 -12.43 -13.13 7.47
CA THR A 222 -12.06 -12.52 8.75
C THR A 222 -10.67 -12.97 9.17
N LEU A 223 -9.89 -12.10 9.82
CA LEU A 223 -8.53 -12.43 10.22
C LEU A 223 -8.48 -13.65 11.16
N GLY A 224 -9.45 -13.80 12.06
CA GLY A 224 -9.52 -14.95 12.97
C GLY A 224 -9.77 -16.30 12.28
N GLN A 225 -10.28 -16.32 11.04
CA GLN A 225 -10.44 -17.56 10.26
C GLN A 225 -9.17 -17.95 9.51
N LEU A 226 -8.25 -17.00 9.31
CA LEU A 226 -7.05 -17.16 8.49
C LEU A 226 -5.77 -17.30 9.30
N ALA A 227 -5.79 -16.82 10.54
CA ALA A 227 -4.64 -16.87 11.42
C ALA A 227 -4.31 -18.31 11.80
N ILE A 228 -3.05 -18.68 11.67
CA ILE A 228 -2.52 -19.88 12.33
C ILE A 228 -2.51 -19.58 13.85
N PRO A 229 -3.11 -20.41 14.71
CA PRO A 229 -2.98 -20.24 16.16
C PRO A 229 -1.49 -20.26 16.50
N ARG A 230 -1.03 -19.19 17.14
CA ARG A 230 0.34 -19.10 17.66
C ARG A 230 0.47 -19.90 18.94
#